data_AF-A0A090S1Z9-F1
#
_entry.id   AF-A0A090S1Z9-F1
#
_cell.length_a   1.000
_cell.length_b   1.000
_cell.length_c   1.000
_cell.angle_alpha   90.00
_cell.angle_beta   90.00
_cell.angle_gamma   90.00
#
_symmetry.space_group_name_H-M   'P 1'
#
loop_
_entity.id
_entity.type
_entity.pdbx_description
1 polymer ?
#
loop_
_entity_poly.entity_id
_entity_poly.type
_entity_poly.pdbx_seq_one_letter_code
_entity_poly.pdbx_strand_id
1 'polypeptide(L)'
;MMPNLLQYPIALFGVLRAGLIAVNVNPLYTPRELEHQLNDADAKAIVIVSNFANTLEQVVDKTPIKHVVLTSLGQMLPTAKVRLLISL
;
A
#
# COMPACT_ATOMS: atom_id res chain seq x y z
N MET A 1 -0.83 -1.63 -2.30
CA MET A 1 -0.37 -2.91 -1.70
C MET A 1 -0.85 -2.99 -0.26
N MET A 2 -2.06 -3.51 -0.04
CA MET A 2 -2.63 -3.66 1.30
C MET A 2 -3.40 -4.99 1.36
N PRO A 3 -3.48 -5.66 2.52
CA PRO A 3 -4.37 -6.80 2.70
C PRO A 3 -5.83 -6.34 2.81
N ASN A 4 -6.75 -7.26 3.13
CA ASN A 4 -8.18 -7.00 3.31
C ASN A 4 -8.45 -6.14 4.56
N LEU A 5 -8.23 -4.83 4.44
CA LEU A 5 -8.44 -3.85 5.49
C LEU A 5 -9.44 -2.77 5.04
N LEU A 6 -10.06 -2.07 6.00
CA LEU A 6 -11.00 -0.98 5.71
C LEU A 6 -10.36 0.22 4.98
N GLN A 7 -9.04 0.40 5.11
CA GLN A 7 -8.31 1.42 4.37
C GLN A 7 -8.33 1.18 2.86
N TYR A 8 -8.45 -0.07 2.41
CA TYR A 8 -8.48 -0.41 0.98
C TYR A 8 -9.69 0.18 0.25
N PRO A 9 -10.96 -0.06 0.66
CA PRO A 9 -12.11 0.57 -0.01
C PRO A 9 -12.07 2.09 0.08
N ILE A 10 -11.57 2.66 1.19
CA ILE A 10 -11.40 4.12 1.32
C ILE A 10 -10.43 4.65 0.25
N ALA A 11 -9.26 4.02 0.11
CA ALA A 11 -8.27 4.38 -0.90
C ALA A 11 -8.83 4.19 -2.32
N LEU A 12 -9.51 3.07 -2.59
CA LEU A 12 -10.12 2.76 -3.87
C LEU A 12 -11.15 3.82 -4.27
N PHE A 13 -12.11 4.14 -3.40
CA PHE A 13 -13.10 5.17 -3.68
C PHE A 13 -12.45 6.55 -3.83
N GLY A 14 -11.41 6.86 -3.06
CA GLY A 14 -10.63 8.09 -3.21
C GLY A 14 -9.98 8.21 -4.59
N VAL A 15 -9.32 7.15 -5.07
CA VAL A 15 -8.70 7.07 -6.40
C VAL A 15 -9.76 7.25 -7.49
N LEU A 16 -10.87 6.52 -7.42
CA LEU A 16 -11.96 6.63 -8.40
C LEU A 16 -12.59 8.02 -8.40
N ARG A 17 -12.82 8.63 -7.23
CA ARG A 17 -13.35 9.99 -7.09
C ARG A 17 -12.41 11.05 -7.65
N ALA A 18 -11.10 10.81 -7.61
CA ALA A 18 -10.09 11.69 -8.19
C ALA A 18 -9.93 11.52 -9.71
N GLY A 19 -10.68 10.60 -10.35
CA GLY A 19 -10.56 10.30 -11.77
C GLY A 19 -9.28 9.52 -12.12
N LEU A 20 -8.69 8.84 -11.13
CA LEU A 20 -7.46 8.06 -11.28
C LEU A 20 -7.78 6.57 -11.52
N ILE A 21 -6.78 5.84 -12.01
CA ILE A 21 -6.86 4.39 -12.24
C ILE A 21 -6.30 3.67 -11.01
N ALA A 22 -7.05 2.68 -10.49
CA ALA A 22 -6.60 1.84 -9.39
C ALA A 22 -6.01 0.52 -9.92
N VAL A 23 -4.74 0.26 -9.65
CA VAL A 23 -4.08 -1.02 -9.94
C VAL A 23 -3.81 -1.77 -8.63
N ASN A 24 -4.25 -3.02 -8.57
CA ASN A 24 -4.08 -3.85 -7.39
C ASN A 24 -2.74 -4.57 -7.40
N VAL A 25 -2.09 -4.57 -6.23
CA VAL A 25 -0.77 -5.14 -6.00
C VAL A 25 -0.86 -6.08 -4.82
N ASN A 26 -0.42 -7.33 -5.00
CA ASN A 26 -0.45 -8.35 -3.95
C ASN A 26 0.66 -8.07 -2.90
N PRO A 27 0.33 -8.02 -1.60
CA PRO A 27 1.32 -7.85 -0.54
C PRO A 27 2.40 -8.93 -0.46
N LEU A 28 2.17 -10.11 -1.05
CA LEU A 28 3.09 -11.24 -1.00
C LEU A 28 4.06 -11.30 -2.20
N TYR A 29 4.03 -10.30 -3.08
CA TYR A 29 4.97 -10.24 -4.20
C TYR A 29 6.41 -10.07 -3.72
N THR A 30 7.31 -10.76 -4.42
CA THR A 30 8.74 -10.52 -4.29
C THR A 30 9.09 -9.13 -4.80
N PRO A 31 10.22 -8.53 -4.37
CA PRO A 31 10.64 -7.21 -4.85
C PRO A 31 10.66 -7.12 -6.39
N ARG A 32 11.17 -8.16 -7.07
CA ARG A 32 11.24 -8.19 -8.54
C ARG A 32 9.87 -8.18 -9.22
N GLU A 33 8.91 -8.94 -8.70
CA GLU A 33 7.54 -8.96 -9.22
C GLU A 33 6.85 -7.60 -9.00
N LEU A 34 7.08 -7.01 -7.82
CA LEU A 34 6.58 -5.67 -7.49
C LEU A 34 7.15 -4.62 -8.44
N GLU A 35 8.47 -4.61 -8.66
CA GLU A 35 9.14 -3.71 -9.60
C GLU A 35 8.53 -3.82 -11.00
N HIS A 36 8.35 -5.04 -11.50
CA HIS A 36 7.76 -5.27 -12.81
C HIS A 36 6.34 -4.73 -12.89
N GLN A 37 5.49 -5.03 -11.90
CA GLN A 37 4.10 -4.59 -11.89
C GLN A 37 3.97 -3.06 -11.82
N LEU A 38 4.80 -2.39 -11.01
CA LEU A 38 4.76 -0.94 -10.86
C LEU A 38 5.20 -0.23 -12.14
N ASN A 39 6.18 -0.79 -12.86
CA ASN A 39 6.63 -0.29 -14.15
C ASN A 39 5.60 -0.55 -15.26
N ASP A 40 5.03 -1.76 -15.33
CA ASP A 40 4.01 -2.14 -16.32
C ASP A 40 2.74 -1.29 -16.18
N ALA A 41 2.35 -0.98 -14.95
CA ALA A 41 1.20 -0.11 -14.65
C ALA A 41 1.48 1.40 -14.82
N ASP A 42 2.72 1.80 -15.11
CA ASP A 42 3.22 3.18 -15.03
C ASP A 42 2.74 3.94 -13.77
N ALA A 43 2.75 3.25 -12.62
CA ALA A 43 2.15 3.77 -11.39
C ALA A 43 2.93 4.97 -10.83
N LYS A 44 2.24 6.08 -10.55
CA LYS A 44 2.86 7.30 -9.97
C LYS A 44 2.71 7.40 -8.45
N ALA A 45 1.77 6.67 -7.87
CA ALA A 45 1.50 6.67 -6.45
C ALA A 45 1.16 5.26 -5.95
N ILE A 46 1.54 4.95 -4.72
CA ILE A 46 1.22 3.69 -4.07
C ILE A 46 0.72 3.92 -2.64
N VAL A 47 -0.40 3.27 -2.30
CA VAL A 47 -0.89 3.17 -0.92
C VAL A 47 -0.48 1.81 -0.37
N ILE A 48 0.26 1.79 0.73
CA ILE A 48 0.88 0.57 1.27
C ILE A 48 0.79 0.50 2.80
N VAL A 49 0.66 -0.70 3.34
CA VAL A 49 0.76 -0.92 4.80
C VAL A 49 2.24 -1.01 5.19
N SER A 50 2.61 -0.37 6.31
CA SER A 50 3.96 -0.34 6.87
C SER A 50 4.65 -1.70 6.94
N ASN A 51 3.89 -2.77 7.23
CA ASN A 51 4.38 -4.15 7.27
C ASN A 51 5.02 -4.64 5.95
N PHE A 52 4.62 -4.06 4.82
CA PHE A 52 5.11 -4.42 3.49
C PHE A 52 6.00 -3.33 2.87
N ALA A 53 6.28 -2.25 3.61
CA ALA A 53 7.05 -1.12 3.09
C ALA A 53 8.49 -1.49 2.72
N ASN A 54 9.11 -2.43 3.43
CA ASN A 54 10.47 -2.90 3.15
C ASN A 54 10.61 -3.51 1.73
N THR A 55 9.59 -4.25 1.27
CA THR A 55 9.59 -4.81 -0.09
C THR A 55 9.57 -3.70 -1.15
N LEU A 56 8.80 -2.63 -0.90
CA LEU A 56 8.74 -1.46 -1.79
C LEU A 56 10.05 -0.68 -1.75
N GLU A 57 10.65 -0.48 -0.58
CA GLU A 57 11.90 0.27 -0.40
C GLU A 57 13.04 -0.29 -1.25
N GLN A 58 13.11 -1.61 -1.42
CA GLN A 58 14.14 -2.26 -2.25
C GLN A 58 14.04 -1.96 -3.75
N VAL A 59 12.88 -1.49 -4.23
CA VAL A 59 12.61 -1.33 -5.68
C VAL A 59 12.07 0.04 -6.06
N VAL A 60 11.68 0.88 -5.11
CA VAL A 60 11.03 2.17 -5.36
C VAL A 60 11.85 3.06 -6.30
N ASP A 61 13.18 3.08 -6.15
CA ASP A 61 14.11 3.87 -6.97
C ASP A 61 14.18 3.42 -8.44
N LYS A 62 13.66 2.22 -8.75
CA LYS A 62 13.62 1.64 -10.10
C LYS A 62 12.23 1.70 -10.73
N THR A 63 11.31 2.46 -10.12
CA THR A 63 9.91 2.54 -10.55
C THR A 63 9.48 3.99 -10.76
N PRO A 64 8.40 4.25 -11.51
CA PRO A 64 7.85 5.59 -11.72
C PRO A 64 7.12 6.19 -10.50
N ILE A 65 7.17 5.52 -9.34
CA ILE A 65 6.53 5.98 -8.10
C ILE A 65 7.12 7.31 -7.65
N LYS A 66 6.25 8.29 -7.44
CA LYS A 66 6.59 9.62 -6.89
C LYS A 66 6.00 9.86 -5.51
N HIS A 67 4.91 9.16 -5.18
CA HIS A 67 4.19 9.35 -3.93
C HIS A 67 3.94 8.00 -3.25
N VAL A 68 4.37 7.89 -2.00
CA VAL A 68 4.12 6.73 -1.15
C VAL A 68 3.22 7.17 0.00
N VAL A 69 2.03 6.57 0.09
CA VAL A 69 1.10 6.77 1.20
C VAL A 69 1.20 5.57 2.11
N LEU A 70 1.83 5.76 3.27
CA LEU A 70 1.95 4.73 4.29
C LEU A 70 0.71 4.69 5.18
N THR A 71 0.25 3.48 5.45
CA THR A 71 -0.84 3.17 6.39
C THR A 71 -0.36 2.14 7.40
N SER A 72 -0.99 2.08 8.57
CA SER A 72 -0.62 1.11 9.61
C SER A 72 -1.79 0.17 9.95
N LEU A 73 -1.44 -1.06 10.33
CA LEU A 73 -2.41 -1.99 10.90
C LEU A 73 -2.99 -1.41 12.19
N GLY A 74 -4.31 -1.46 12.32
CA GLY A 74 -5.01 -0.96 13.50
C GLY A 74 -5.25 0.56 13.54
N GLN A 75 -4.82 1.35 12.55
CA GLN A 75 -5.09 2.80 12.54
C GLN A 75 -6.59 3.16 12.67
N MET A 76 -7.49 2.27 12.26
CA MET A 76 -8.94 2.45 12.36
C MET A 76 -9.58 1.75 13.58
N LEU A 77 -8.78 1.19 14.50
CA LEU A 77 -9.28 0.55 15.72
C LEU A 77 -9.27 1.54 16.90
N PRO A 78 -10.16 1.35 17.90
CA PRO A 78 -10.10 2.10 19.15
C PRO A 78 -8.74 1.91 19.84
N THR A 79 -8.21 2.95 20.48
CA THR A 79 -6.87 3.01 21.09
C THR A 79 -6.55 1.80 21.99
N ALA A 80 -7.54 1.28 22.70
CA ALA A 80 -7.40 0.09 23.55
C ALA A 80 -7.04 -1.18 22.75
N LYS A 81 -7.64 -1.38 21.56
CA LYS A 81 -7.34 -2.52 20.69
C LYS A 81 -6.04 -2.33 19.92
N VAL A 82 -5.71 -1.08 19.57
CA VAL A 82 -4.44 -0.73 18.91
C VAL A 82 -3.25 -1.10 19.79
N ARG A 83 -3.29 -0.73 21.08
CA ARG A 83 -2.21 -1.05 22.02
C ARG A 83 -1.98 -2.56 22.17
N LEU A 84 -3.05 -3.36 22.12
CA LEU A 84 -2.99 -4.82 22.21
C LEU A 84 -2.38 -5.47 20.95
N LEU A 85 -2.64 -4.88 19.78
CA LEU A 85 -2.07 -5.31 18.51
C LEU A 85 -0.60 -4.92 18.31
N ILE A 86 -0.15 -3.81 18.90
CA ILE A 86 1.26 -3.38 18.81
C ILE A 86 2.11 -4.05 19.90
N SER A 87 1.51 -4.57 20.97
CA SER A 87 2.21 -5.32 22.02
C SER A 87 2.45 -6.81 21.71
N LEU A 88 1.96 -7.30 20.56
CA LEU A 88 2.12 -8.66 20.06
C LEU A 88 3.00 -8.64 18.80
#